data_AF-A0A960SC27-F1
#
_entry.id   AF-A0A960SC27-F1
#
_cell.length_a   1.000
_cell.length_b   1.000
_cell.length_c   1.000
_cell.angle_alpha   90.00
_cell.angle_beta   90.00
_cell.angle_gamma   90.00
#
_symmetry.space_group_name_H-M   'P 1'
#
loop_
_entity.id
_entity.type
_entity.pdbx_description
1 polymer ?
#
loop_
_entity_poly.entity_id
_entity_poly.type
_entity_poly.pdbx_seq_one_letter_code
_entity_poly.pdbx_strand_id
1 'polypeptide(L)'
;CQELAKCKHLVLLCGHYEGVDERAIIAEVDEEISIGDYVLTSGMPAANVVIDATVRFIPGVLGHEESARCDTFGEVGFDSPHYTRPEEFEAVKVPEVLLGGNHAQIEAWRKEQGLNKMSQVRPDLLAKEKQR
;
A
#
# COMPACT_ATOMS: atom_id res chain seq x y z
N CYS A 1 0.75 5.80 -8.19
CA CYS A 1 0.66 6.70 -7.02
C CYS A 1 1.89 7.59 -6.84
N GLN A 2 3.11 7.05 -6.65
CA GLN A 2 4.32 7.89 -6.55
C GLN A 2 4.55 8.79 -7.78
N GLU A 3 4.24 8.30 -8.97
CA GLU A 3 4.31 9.07 -10.21
C GLU A 3 3.25 10.16 -10.26
N LEU A 4 1.98 9.80 -10.02
CA LEU A 4 0.86 10.74 -9.92
C LEU A 4 1.10 11.87 -8.90
N ALA A 5 1.76 11.58 -7.78
CA ALA A 5 2.08 12.57 -6.74
C ALA A 5 3.07 13.65 -7.21
N LYS A 6 3.78 13.42 -8.33
CA LYS A 6 4.67 14.43 -8.96
C LYS A 6 3.90 15.39 -9.86
N CYS A 7 2.66 15.07 -10.25
CA CYS A 7 1.84 15.94 -11.05
C CYS A 7 1.38 17.14 -10.23
N LYS A 8 1.50 18.34 -10.79
CA LYS A 8 1.02 19.58 -10.15
C LYS A 8 -0.50 19.65 -10.05
N HIS A 9 -1.18 18.97 -10.97
CA HIS A 9 -2.63 18.95 -11.08
C HIS A 9 -3.06 17.61 -11.68
N LEU A 10 -4.16 17.06 -11.18
CA LEU A 10 -4.77 15.83 -11.66
C LEU A 10 -6.28 16.07 -11.78
N VAL A 11 -6.86 15.59 -12.87
CA VAL A 11 -8.32 15.55 -13.06
C VAL A 11 -8.70 14.08 -13.15
N LEU A 12 -9.64 13.65 -12.30
CA LEU A 12 -10.11 12.27 -12.28
C LEU A 12 -11.51 12.20 -12.89
N LEU A 13 -11.61 11.60 -14.08
CA LEU A 13 -12.89 11.33 -14.72
C LEU A 13 -13.54 10.09 -14.09
N CYS A 14 -14.62 10.29 -13.35
CA CYS A 14 -15.37 9.20 -12.71
C CYS A 14 -16.52 8.76 -13.61
N GLY A 15 -16.34 7.64 -14.31
CA GLY A 15 -17.42 7.02 -15.09
C GLY A 15 -18.60 6.58 -14.23
N HIS A 16 -19.80 6.59 -14.81
CA HIS A 16 -20.99 5.99 -14.23
C HIS A 16 -21.81 5.31 -15.35
N TYR A 17 -22.85 4.56 -14.98
CA TYR A 17 -23.60 3.70 -15.90
C TYR A 17 -22.68 2.72 -16.63
N GLU A 18 -22.91 2.49 -17.93
CA GLU A 18 -22.18 1.53 -18.76
C GLU A 18 -20.79 2.01 -19.20
N GLY A 19 -20.50 3.31 -19.10
CA GLY A 19 -19.22 3.87 -19.52
C GLY A 19 -19.32 5.31 -20.01
N VAL A 20 -18.23 5.77 -20.64
CA VAL A 20 -18.11 7.08 -21.27
C VAL A 20 -17.99 6.87 -22.78
N ASP A 21 -18.46 7.83 -23.59
CA ASP A 21 -18.30 7.77 -25.05
C ASP A 21 -16.81 7.67 -25.41
N GLU A 22 -16.46 6.64 -26.16
CA GLU A 22 -15.07 6.33 -26.56
C GLU A 22 -14.36 7.52 -27.22
N ARG A 23 -15.09 8.37 -27.95
CA ARG A 23 -14.49 9.54 -28.62
C ARG A 23 -14.05 10.60 -27.62
N ALA A 24 -14.75 10.73 -26.49
CA ALA A 24 -14.34 11.64 -25.42
C ALA A 24 -13.11 11.10 -24.68
N ILE A 25 -13.02 9.78 -24.51
CA ILE A 25 -11.83 9.11 -23.95
C ILE A 25 -10.63 9.39 -24.85
N ILE A 26 -10.73 9.09 -26.15
CA ILE A 26 -9.64 9.30 -27.12
C ILE A 26 -9.21 10.78 -27.20
N ALA A 27 -10.14 11.72 -27.06
CA ALA A 27 -9.85 13.15 -27.23
C ALA A 27 -9.23 13.80 -25.98
N GLU A 28 -9.64 13.39 -24.77
CA GLU A 28 -9.38 14.17 -23.55
C GLU A 28 -8.75 13.35 -22.40
N VAL A 29 -8.66 12.01 -22.50
CA VAL A 29 -8.14 11.16 -21.42
C VAL A 29 -6.70 10.73 -21.73
N ASP A 30 -5.77 11.09 -20.84
CA ASP A 30 -4.35 10.73 -20.98
C ASP A 30 -4.07 9.27 -20.57
N GLU A 31 -4.70 8.79 -19.49
CA GLU A 31 -4.45 7.48 -18.89
C GLU A 31 -5.73 6.86 -18.30
N GLU A 32 -5.85 5.54 -18.43
CA GLU A 32 -6.89 4.74 -17.76
C GLU A 32 -6.29 3.93 -16.61
N ILE A 33 -6.91 4.03 -15.42
CA ILE A 33 -6.40 3.40 -14.19
C ILE A 33 -7.46 2.47 -13.61
N SER A 34 -7.10 1.20 -13.44
CA SER A 34 -7.87 0.25 -12.64
C SER A 34 -7.28 0.11 -11.23
N ILE A 35 -8.14 -0.03 -10.21
CA ILE A 35 -7.74 -0.32 -8.83
C ILE A 35 -7.85 -1.82 -8.47
N GLY A 36 -8.22 -2.66 -9.44
CA GLY A 36 -8.23 -4.12 -9.30
C GLY A 36 -9.21 -4.83 -10.24
N ASP A 37 -9.14 -6.15 -10.23
CA ASP A 37 -9.89 -7.03 -11.14
C ASP A 37 -11.32 -7.30 -10.62
N TYR A 38 -12.12 -6.24 -10.51
CA TYR A 38 -13.52 -6.27 -10.10
C TYR A 38 -14.28 -5.05 -10.63
N VAL A 39 -15.61 -5.13 -10.70
CA VAL A 39 -16.47 -4.05 -11.21
C VAL A 39 -17.12 -3.29 -10.06
N LEU A 40 -17.09 -1.96 -10.14
CA LEU A 40 -17.77 -1.04 -9.21
C LEU A 40 -18.96 -0.36 -9.89
N THR A 41 -19.87 0.20 -9.10
CA THR A 41 -21.06 0.90 -9.61
C THR A 41 -20.75 2.25 -10.27
N SER A 42 -19.60 2.84 -9.95
CA SER A 42 -19.07 4.08 -10.53
C SER A 42 -17.57 4.18 -10.29
N GLY A 43 -16.91 5.13 -10.95
CA GLY A 43 -15.49 5.44 -10.74
C GLY A 43 -15.19 6.19 -9.44
N MET A 44 -16.21 6.64 -8.69
CA MET A 44 -16.01 7.46 -7.48
C MET A 44 -15.17 6.76 -6.39
N PRO A 45 -15.41 5.48 -6.05
CA PRO A 45 -14.57 4.79 -5.06
C PRO A 45 -13.13 4.60 -5.56
N ALA A 46 -12.95 4.32 -6.86
CA ALA A 46 -11.63 4.20 -7.46
C ALA A 46 -10.85 5.52 -7.39
N ALA A 47 -11.49 6.64 -7.73
CA ALA A 47 -10.90 7.96 -7.61
C ALA A 47 -10.49 8.28 -6.16
N ASN A 48 -11.34 7.97 -5.17
CA ASN A 48 -11.01 8.15 -3.76
C ASN A 48 -9.80 7.31 -3.33
N VAL A 49 -9.72 6.05 -3.77
CA VAL A 49 -8.55 5.18 -3.49
C VAL A 49 -7.28 5.75 -4.12
N VAL A 50 -7.35 6.21 -5.37
CA VAL A 50 -6.21 6.84 -6.06
C VAL A 50 -5.78 8.12 -5.34
N ILE A 51 -6.71 8.98 -4.93
CA ILE A 51 -6.42 10.19 -4.16
C ILE A 51 -5.73 9.82 -2.85
N ASP A 52 -6.35 8.97 -2.03
CA ASP A 52 -5.82 8.57 -0.71
C ASP A 52 -4.41 7.96 -0.83
N ALA A 53 -4.21 7.02 -1.76
CA ALA A 53 -2.91 6.41 -1.97
C ALA A 53 -1.86 7.38 -2.53
N THR A 54 -2.27 8.40 -3.28
CA THR A 54 -1.35 9.37 -3.91
C THR A 54 -0.93 10.47 -2.94
N VAL A 55 -1.85 11.03 -2.16
CA VAL A 55 -1.54 12.16 -1.25
C VAL A 55 -0.50 11.81 -0.19
N ARG A 56 -0.40 10.52 0.17
CA ARG A 56 0.61 9.99 1.09
C ARG A 56 2.05 10.25 0.64
N PHE A 57 2.29 10.44 -0.66
CA PHE A 57 3.61 10.73 -1.21
C PHE A 57 3.90 12.23 -1.36
N ILE A 58 2.96 13.11 -1.00
CA ILE A 58 3.17 14.56 -1.01
C ILE A 58 3.94 14.97 0.26
N PRO A 59 5.07 15.70 0.14
CA PRO A 59 5.84 16.13 1.30
C PRO A 59 4.99 16.88 2.33
N GLY A 60 5.14 16.50 3.61
CA GLY A 60 4.43 17.11 4.74
C GLY A 60 3.08 16.46 5.10
N VAL A 61 2.55 15.53 4.31
CA VAL A 61 1.24 14.90 4.61
C VAL A 61 1.35 13.84 5.73
N LEU A 62 2.34 12.95 5.68
CA LEU A 62 2.47 11.83 6.63
C LEU A 62 3.25 12.17 7.92
N GLY A 63 3.78 13.39 8.03
CA GLY A 63 4.64 13.80 9.14
C GLY A 63 6.06 13.22 9.05
N HIS A 64 6.21 11.90 8.97
CA HIS A 64 7.50 11.21 8.84
C HIS A 64 7.71 10.68 7.41
N GLU A 65 8.80 11.09 6.76
CA GLU A 65 9.05 10.79 5.34
C GLU A 65 9.22 9.29 5.06
N GLU A 66 9.74 8.52 6.02
CA GLU A 66 9.93 7.07 5.85
C GLU A 66 8.63 6.26 5.95
N SER A 67 7.53 6.82 6.46
CA SER A 67 6.30 6.06 6.68
C SER A 67 5.77 5.42 5.40
N ALA A 68 5.77 6.14 4.28
CA ALA A 68 5.35 5.60 2.99
C ALA A 68 6.35 4.56 2.41
N ARG A 69 7.63 4.63 2.79
CA ARG A 69 8.68 3.70 2.29
C ARG A 69 8.66 2.37 3.03
N CYS A 70 8.24 2.39 4.30
CA CYS A 70 8.19 1.23 5.18
C CYS A 70 6.87 0.43 5.10
N ASP A 71 5.89 0.88 4.31
CA ASP A 71 4.65 0.14 4.11
C ASP A 71 4.83 -1.12 3.26
N THR A 72 3.81 -1.98 3.33
CA THR A 72 3.66 -3.11 2.40
C THR A 72 3.68 -2.59 0.96
N PHE A 73 4.52 -3.19 0.10
CA PHE A 73 4.84 -2.78 -1.28
C PHE A 73 5.82 -1.60 -1.43
N GLY A 74 6.33 -1.06 -0.33
CA GLY A 74 7.44 -0.11 -0.30
C GLY A 74 8.79 -0.79 -0.54
N GLU A 75 9.82 -0.29 0.13
CA GLU A 75 11.20 -0.80 -0.03
C GLU A 75 11.49 -2.01 0.85
N VAL A 76 10.77 -2.16 1.95
CA VAL A 76 11.03 -3.18 2.99
C VAL A 76 10.25 -4.48 2.80
N GLY A 77 9.46 -4.59 1.72
CA GLY A 77 8.66 -5.77 1.42
C GLY A 77 7.30 -5.77 2.15
N PHE A 78 6.82 -6.95 2.53
CA PHE A 78 5.56 -7.09 3.28
C PHE A 78 5.77 -6.69 4.74
N ASP A 79 4.82 -5.92 5.30
CA ASP A 79 4.97 -5.43 6.67
C ASP A 79 4.82 -6.56 7.71
N SER A 80 5.58 -6.42 8.79
CA SER A 80 5.62 -7.32 9.94
C SER A 80 4.37 -7.17 10.83
N PRO A 81 4.04 -8.17 11.68
CA PRO A 81 3.00 -8.00 12.67
C PRO A 81 3.39 -6.98 13.74
N HIS A 82 2.45 -6.09 14.07
CA HIS A 82 2.63 -5.06 15.09
C HIS A 82 1.96 -5.46 16.39
N TYR A 83 2.61 -5.11 17.50
CA TYR A 83 2.14 -5.37 18.86
C TYR A 83 2.13 -4.06 19.63
N THR A 84 1.14 -3.90 20.48
CA THR A 84 1.00 -2.77 21.41
C THR A 84 0.56 -3.30 22.76
N ARG A 85 0.51 -2.41 23.76
CA ARG A 85 0.08 -2.77 25.12
C ARG A 85 -1.35 -3.32 25.12
N PRO A 86 -1.67 -4.29 25.99
CA PRO A 86 -0.82 -4.91 27.03
C PRO A 86 0.13 -6.01 26.50
N GLU A 87 1.11 -6.43 27.31
CA GLU A 87 2.07 -7.49 26.93
C GLU A 87 1.44 -8.89 26.74
N GLU A 88 0.31 -9.14 27.39
CA GLU A 88 -0.48 -10.36 27.22
C GLU A 88 -1.96 -9.98 27.08
N PHE A 89 -2.57 -10.44 26.00
CA PHE A 89 -4.00 -10.26 25.72
C PHE A 89 -4.60 -11.62 25.36
N GLU A 90 -5.61 -12.06 26.11
CA GLU A 90 -6.28 -13.36 25.89
C GLU A 90 -5.32 -14.55 25.75
N ALA A 91 -4.33 -14.65 26.66
CA ALA A 91 -3.26 -15.65 26.66
C ALA A 91 -2.31 -15.62 25.44
N VAL A 92 -2.38 -14.59 24.60
CA VAL A 92 -1.43 -14.31 23.52
C VAL A 92 -0.42 -13.27 24.02
N LYS A 93 0.86 -13.63 24.01
CA LYS A 93 1.96 -12.77 24.46
C LYS A 93 2.62 -12.04 23.30
N VAL A 94 3.12 -10.84 23.58
CA VAL A 94 4.06 -10.14 22.70
C VAL A 94 5.35 -10.97 22.59
N PRO A 95 5.89 -11.19 21.38
CA PRO A 95 7.15 -11.90 21.19
C PRO A 95 8.29 -11.30 22.04
N GLU A 96 9.05 -12.14 22.73
CA GLU A 96 10.12 -11.70 23.65
C GLU A 96 11.17 -10.81 22.97
N VAL A 97 11.46 -11.06 21.69
CA VAL A 97 12.38 -10.23 20.89
C VAL A 97 11.95 -8.76 20.80
N LEU A 98 10.64 -8.49 20.85
CA LEU A 98 10.09 -7.12 20.83
C LEU A 98 10.15 -6.44 22.21
N LEU A 99 10.33 -7.22 23.29
CA LEU A 99 10.41 -6.72 24.67
C LEU A 99 11.86 -6.37 25.07
N GLY A 100 12.85 -6.98 24.41
CA GLY A 100 14.27 -6.87 24.79
C GLY A 100 15.02 -5.61 24.31
N GLY A 101 14.38 -4.72 23.55
CA GLY A 101 14.96 -3.45 23.08
C GLY A 101 16.15 -3.56 22.12
N ASN A 102 16.57 -4.77 21.72
CA ASN A 102 17.65 -4.98 20.77
C ASN A 102 17.18 -4.69 19.35
N HIS A 103 17.44 -3.46 18.88
CA HIS A 103 17.00 -2.99 17.56
C HIS A 103 17.42 -3.91 16.40
N ALA A 104 18.63 -4.46 16.41
CA ALA A 104 19.10 -5.36 15.36
C ALA A 104 18.34 -6.69 15.34
N GLN A 105 18.03 -7.26 16.50
CA GLN A 105 17.22 -8.47 16.60
C GLN A 105 15.76 -8.22 16.21
N ILE A 106 15.21 -7.06 16.61
CA ILE A 106 13.85 -6.65 16.26
C ILE A 106 13.73 -6.48 14.74
N GLU A 107 14.69 -5.82 14.10
CA GLU A 107 14.67 -5.60 12.65
C GLU A 107 14.80 -6.91 11.87
N ALA A 108 15.73 -7.79 12.28
CA ALA A 108 15.87 -9.12 11.68
C ALA A 108 14.58 -9.94 11.80
N TRP A 109 13.96 -9.93 12.99
CA TRP A 109 12.69 -10.61 13.23
C TRP A 109 11.55 -10.03 12.39
N ARG A 110 11.42 -8.69 12.30
CA ARG A 110 10.38 -8.04 11.49
C ARG A 110 10.48 -8.43 10.02
N LYS A 111 11.70 -8.45 9.48
CA LYS A 111 11.96 -8.87 8.09
C LYS A 111 11.57 -10.32 7.86
N GLU A 112 11.95 -11.22 8.77
CA GLU A 112 11.57 -12.63 8.70
C GLU A 112 10.04 -12.82 8.75
N GLN A 113 9.36 -12.13 9.68
CA GLN A 113 7.90 -12.22 9.79
C GLN A 113 7.17 -11.64 8.58
N GLY A 114 7.66 -10.55 7.98
CA GLY A 114 7.14 -9.99 6.74
C GLY A 114 7.20 -11.00 5.59
N LEU A 115 8.35 -11.66 5.40
CA LEU A 115 8.53 -12.71 4.40
C LEU A 115 7.62 -13.92 4.67
N ASN A 116 7.52 -14.37 5.92
CA ASN A 116 6.64 -15.47 6.31
C ASN A 116 5.19 -15.13 6.00
N LYS A 117 4.72 -13.92 6.36
CA LYS A 117 3.37 -13.45 6.05
C LYS A 117 3.11 -13.41 4.54
N MET A 118 4.03 -12.83 3.77
CA MET A 118 3.94 -12.77 2.30
C MET A 118 3.81 -14.17 1.70
N SER A 119 4.63 -15.12 2.14
CA SER A 119 4.61 -16.51 1.66
C SER A 119 3.26 -17.21 1.87
N GLN A 120 2.56 -16.86 2.95
CA GLN A 120 1.29 -17.45 3.30
C GLN A 120 0.12 -16.79 2.55
N VAL A 121 0.12 -15.46 2.43
CA VAL A 121 -1.07 -14.70 1.96
C VAL A 121 -0.96 -14.22 0.51
N ARG A 122 0.26 -14.00 0.01
CA ARG A 122 0.55 -13.51 -1.34
C ARG A 122 1.81 -14.18 -1.91
N PRO A 123 1.82 -15.53 -2.04
CA PRO A 123 2.98 -16.26 -2.55
C PRO A 123 3.38 -15.84 -3.97
N ASP A 124 2.46 -15.27 -4.74
CA ASP A 124 2.70 -14.72 -6.07
C ASP A 124 3.72 -13.57 -6.07
N LEU A 125 3.82 -12.81 -4.97
CA LEU A 125 4.73 -11.68 -4.85
C LEU A 125 6.17 -12.10 -4.50
N LEU A 126 6.36 -13.26 -3.87
CA LEU A 126 7.70 -13.78 -3.54
C LEU A 126 8.57 -14.02 -4.77
N ALA A 127 7.95 -14.45 -5.87
CA ALA A 127 8.66 -14.69 -7.13
C ALA A 127 9.23 -13.39 -7.73
N LYS A 128 8.54 -12.27 -7.50
CA LYS A 128 8.95 -10.93 -7.97
C LYS A 128 10.04 -10.32 -7.10
N GLU A 129 10.02 -10.56 -5.79
CA GLU A 129 11.09 -10.09 -4.89
C GLU A 129 12.45 -10.72 -5.21
N LYS A 130 12.50 -12.01 -5.57
CA LYS A 130 13.76 -12.69 -5.94
C LYS A 130 14.41 -12.15 -7.23
N GLN A 131 13.70 -11.32 -7.99
CA GLN A 131 14.18 -10.71 -9.24
C GLN A 131 14.59 -9.24 -9.06
N ARG A 132 14.34 -8.65 -7.89
CA ARG A 132 14.71 -7.28 -7.53
C ARG A 132 16.07 -7.27 -6.85
#